data_AF-A0A0L6JID9-F1
#
_entry.id   AF-A0A0L6JID9-F1
#
_cell.length_a   1.000
_cell.length_b   1.000
_cell.length_c   1.000
_cell.angle_alpha   90.00
_cell.angle_beta   90.00
_cell.angle_gamma   90.00
#
_symmetry.space_group_name_H-M   'P 1'
#
loop_
_entity.id
_entity.type
_entity.pdbx_description
1 polymer ?
#
loop_
_entity_poly.entity_id
_entity_poly.type
_entity_poly.pdbx_seq_one_letter_code
_entity_poly.pdbx_strand_id
1 'polypeptide(L)' 'MRNQKPVVVAVSTNDGLGANAQNLGKLMNMKYVFIVPFGQDSPKDKPNSIISKTELIIPTILEALNGKQIQPIIV' A
#
# COMPACT_ATOMS: atom_id res chain seq x y z
N MET A 1 -12.15 9.25 -7.76
CA MET A 1 -13.16 8.67 -6.85
C MET A 1 -14.38 9.59 -6.79
N ARG A 2 -15.60 9.04 -6.73
CA ARG A 2 -16.84 9.82 -6.82
C ARG A 2 -17.02 10.86 -5.71
N ASN A 3 -16.70 10.51 -4.46
CA ASN A 3 -17.01 11.32 -3.28
C ASN A 3 -15.77 11.90 -2.57
N GLN A 4 -14.59 11.80 -3.18
CA GLN A 4 -13.31 12.28 -2.61
C GLN A 4 -13.02 11.77 -1.19
N LYS A 5 -13.60 10.61 -0.82
CA LYS A 5 -13.31 9.95 0.45
C LYS A 5 -12.01 9.14 0.33
N PRO A 6 -11.20 9.05 1.39
CA PRO A 6 -9.99 8.25 1.38
C PRO A 6 -10.32 6.77 1.10
N VAL A 7 -9.49 6.12 0.29
CA VAL A 7 -9.45 4.67 0.13
C VAL A 7 -8.10 4.19 0.63
N VAL A 8 -8.15 3.25 1.58
CA VAL A 8 -6.95 2.60 2.11
C VAL A 8 -6.80 1.23 1.45
N VAL A 9 -5.61 0.94 0.93
CA VAL A 9 -5.30 -0.32 0.25
C VAL A 9 -4.20 -1.05 1.03
N ALA A 10 -4.51 -2.27 1.49
CA ALA A 10 -3.52 -3.22 1.97
C ALA A 10 -3.18 -4.18 0.83
N VAL A 11 -1.92 -4.16 0.37
CA VAL A 11 -1.46 -4.98 -0.75
C VAL A 11 -1.03 -6.36 -0.26
N SER A 12 -1.33 -7.39 -1.04
CA SER A 12 -0.87 -8.76 -0.80
C SER A 12 -0.83 -9.47 -2.15
N THR A 13 0.32 -9.46 -2.82
CA THR A 13 0.50 -10.08 -4.12
C THR A 13 1.91 -10.61 -4.30
N ASN A 14 2.06 -11.70 -5.05
CA ASN A 14 3.35 -12.34 -5.33
C ASN A 14 4.12 -11.71 -6.51
N ASP A 15 3.53 -10.75 -7.22
CA ASP A 15 4.11 -10.07 -8.39
C ASP A 15 4.21 -8.54 -8.22
N GLY A 16 4.20 -8.06 -6.97
CA GLY A 16 4.14 -6.65 -6.62
C GLY A 16 5.40 -5.85 -6.97
N LEU A 17 6.57 -6.49 -7.04
CA LEU A 17 7.79 -5.92 -7.64
C LEU A 17 7.99 -6.34 -9.11
N GLY A 18 7.03 -7.08 -9.68
CA GLY A 18 7.00 -7.51 -11.07
C GLY A 18 5.99 -6.70 -11.90
N ALA A 19 5.11 -7.38 -12.62
CA ALA A 19 4.13 -6.74 -13.51
C ALA A 19 3.19 -5.76 -12.77
N ASN A 20 2.82 -6.06 -11.53
CA ASN A 20 1.94 -5.21 -10.74
C ASN A 20 2.63 -3.99 -10.10
N ALA A 21 3.96 -3.88 -10.17
CA ALA A 21 4.67 -2.69 -9.68
C ALA A 21 4.19 -1.41 -10.35
N GLN A 22 3.86 -1.47 -11.65
CA GLN A 22 3.31 -0.33 -12.39
C GLN A 22 1.93 0.09 -11.85
N ASN A 23 1.09 -0.87 -11.47
CA ASN A 23 -0.23 -0.61 -10.92
C ASN A 23 -0.14 -0.04 -9.50
N LEU A 24 0.77 -0.57 -8.68
CA LEU A 24 1.03 -0.04 -7.35
C LEU A 24 1.55 1.41 -7.40
N GLY A 25 2.51 1.69 -8.28
CA GLY A 25 3.01 3.05 -8.51
C GLY A 25 1.91 4.01 -8.98
N LYS A 26 1.01 3.56 -9.87
CA LYS A 26 -0.17 4.35 -10.27
C LYS A 26 -1.06 4.65 -9.06
N LEU A 27 -1.37 3.66 -8.22
CA LEU A 27 -2.19 3.84 -7.02
C LEU A 27 -1.56 4.82 -6.02
N MET A 28 -0.25 4.71 -5.77
CA MET A 28 0.49 5.61 -4.88
C MET A 28 0.46 7.08 -5.34
N ASN A 29 0.27 7.33 -6.64
CA ASN A 29 0.17 8.68 -7.20
C ASN A 29 -1.28 9.22 -7.26
N MET A 30 -2.30 8.40 -6.98
CA MET A 30 -3.70 8.82 -7.08
C MET A 30 -4.14 9.62 -5.85
N LYS A 31 -4.83 10.74 -6.08
CA LYS A 31 -5.47 11.51 -5.00
C LYS A 31 -6.45 10.64 -4.21
N TYR A 32 -6.42 10.78 -2.89
CA TYR A 32 -7.26 10.06 -1.93
C TYR A 32 -7.00 8.55 -1.81
N VAL A 33 -5.95 8.01 -2.45
CA VAL A 33 -5.50 6.63 -2.24
C VAL A 33 -4.36 6.64 -1.23
N PHE A 34 -4.44 5.78 -0.22
CA PHE A 34 -3.43 5.61 0.82
C PHE A 34 -3.08 4.13 0.92
N ILE A 35 -1.79 3.83 1.06
CA ILE A 35 -1.29 2.46 1.09
C ILE A 35 -0.89 2.09 2.51
N VAL A 36 -1.33 0.94 3.00
CA VAL A 36 -0.86 0.39 4.27
C VAL A 36 0.61 -0.01 4.09
N PRO A 37 1.53 0.38 5.00
CA PRO A 37 2.94 0.12 4.83
C PRO A 37 3.23 -1.33 4.49
N PHE A 38 4.12 -1.57 3.53
CA PHE A 38 4.35 -2.88 2.95
C PHE A 38 5.83 -3.13 2.68
N GLY A 39 6.16 -4.41 2.56
CA GLY A 39 7.50 -4.89 2.26
C GLY A 39 7.47 -6.27 1.64
N GLN A 40 8.63 -6.79 1.27
CA GLN A 40 8.74 -8.20 0.85
C GLN A 40 8.53 -9.11 2.06
N ASP A 41 7.78 -10.20 1.88
CA ASP A 41 7.48 -11.16 2.95
C ASP A 41 8.39 -12.39 2.94
N SER A 42 8.79 -12.87 1.75
CA SER A 42 9.89 -13.83 1.60
C SER A 42 10.75 -13.47 0.37
N PRO A 43 11.80 -12.64 0.54
CA PRO A 43 12.62 -12.19 -0.59
C PRO A 43 13.35 -13.31 -1.32
N LYS A 44 13.71 -14.39 -0.62
CA LYS A 44 14.44 -15.53 -1.21
C LYS A 44 13.52 -16.44 -2.03
N ASP A 45 12.37 -16.81 -1.48
CA ASP A 45 11.47 -17.77 -2.11
C ASP A 45 10.46 -17.10 -3.06
N LYS A 46 10.14 -15.83 -2.80
CA LYS A 46 9.13 -15.04 -3.52
C LYS A 46 9.66 -13.63 -3.80
N PRO A 47 10.68 -13.48 -4.65
CA PRO A 47 11.40 -12.21 -4.84
C PRO A 47 10.52 -11.03 -5.29
N ASN A 48 9.40 -11.30 -5.97
CA ASN A 48 8.47 -10.24 -6.40
C ASN A 48 7.31 -10.00 -5.43
N SER A 49 7.22 -10.78 -4.36
CA SER A 49 6.09 -10.73 -3.42
C SER A 49 6.20 -9.55 -2.47
N ILE A 50 5.08 -8.87 -2.27
CA ILE A 50 4.93 -7.80 -1.27
C ILE A 50 3.64 -8.01 -0.48
N ILE A 51 3.71 -7.73 0.82
CA ILE A 51 2.59 -7.79 1.74
C ILE A 51 2.61 -6.55 2.63
N SER A 52 1.43 -5.95 2.81
CA SER A 52 1.20 -4.90 3.81
C SER A 52 1.25 -5.47 5.22
N LYS A 53 1.80 -4.69 6.15
CA LYS A 53 1.74 -4.93 7.59
C LYS A 53 0.31 -4.72 8.07
N THR A 54 -0.43 -5.80 8.27
CA THR A 54 -1.87 -5.76 8.60
C THR A 54 -2.15 -5.07 9.93
N GLU A 55 -1.19 -5.11 10.85
CA GLU A 55 -1.20 -4.38 12.11
C GLU A 55 -1.23 -2.84 11.92
N LEU A 56 -0.84 -2.34 10.74
CA LEU A 56 -0.84 -0.91 10.40
C LEU A 56 -2.08 -0.46 9.62
N ILE A 57 -3.09 -1.31 9.40
CA ILE A 57 -4.33 -0.94 8.72
C ILE A 57 -5.03 0.21 9.47
N ILE A 58 -5.25 0.06 10.78
CA ILE A 58 -5.92 1.07 11.60
C ILE A 58 -5.11 2.38 11.65
N PRO A 59 -3.79 2.37 11.94
CA PRO A 59 -2.94 3.56 11.81
C PRO A 59 -3.05 4.25 10.45
N THR A 60 -3.06 3.49 9.36
CA THR A 60 -3.17 4.05 7.99
C THR A 60 -4.52 4.71 7.77
N ILE A 61 -5.61 4.13 8.26
CA ILE A 61 -6.95 4.73 8.20
C ILE A 61 -6.99 6.07 8.95
N LEU A 62 -6.39 6.15 10.14
CA LEU A 62 -6.36 7.37 10.93
C LEU A 62 -5.63 8.52 10.21
N GLU A 63 -4.48 8.24 9.59
CA GLU A 63 -3.76 9.25 8.78
C GLU A 63 -4.51 9.60 7.49
N ALA A 64 -5.10 8.61 6.83
CA ALA A 64 -5.87 8.81 5.60
C ALA A 64 -7.10 9.72 5.82
N LEU A 65 -7.74 9.63 6.99
CA LEU A 65 -8.82 10.56 7.40
C LEU A 65 -8.33 12.01 7.53
N ASN A 66 -7.05 12.22 7.85
CA ASN A 66 -6.39 13.53 7.86
C ASN A 66 -5.80 13.91 6.49
N GLY A 67 -6.05 13.11 5.44
CA GLY A 67 -5.50 13.34 4.11
C GLY A 67 -4.00 13.05 4.00
N LYS A 68 -3.44 12.26 4.92
CA LYS A 68 -2.00 11.97 4.99
C LYS A 68 -1.70 10.50 4.73
N GLN A 69 -0.61 10.25 4.03
CA GLN A 69 -0.03 8.92 3.91
C GLN A 69 0.82 8.65 5.15
N ILE A 70 0.55 7.55 5.85
CA ILE A 70 1.39 7.10 6.97
C ILE A 70 2.82 6.82 6.47
N GLN A 71 3.80 7.15 7.30
CA GLN A 71 5.22 6.93 7.04
C GLN A 71 5.86 6.14 8.19
N PRO A 72 6.87 5.29 7.93
CA PRO A 72 7.33 4.89 6.60
C PRO A 72 6.30 4.01 5.85
N ILE A 73 6.19 4.20 4.53
CA ILE A 73 5.31 3.39 3.66
C ILE A 73 5.98 2.08 3.20
N ILE A 74 7.31 2.08 3.01
CA ILE A 74 8.09 0.90 2.63
C ILE A 74 8.85 0.43 3.87
N VAL A 75 8.70 -0.86 4.22
CA VAL A 75 9.26 -1.48 5.43
C VAL A 75 9.95 -2.82 5.15
#